data_AF-A0A4P6BJM7-F1
#
_entry.id   AF-A0A4P6BJM7-F1
#
_cell.length_a   1.000
_cell.length_b   1.000
_cell.length_c   1.000
_cell.angle_alpha   90.00
_cell.angle_beta   90.00
_cell.angle_gamma   90.00
#
_symmetry.space_group_name_H-M   'P 1'
#
loop_
_entity.id
_entity.type
_entity.pdbx_description
1 polymer ?
#
loop_
_entity_poly.entity_id
_entity_poly.type
_entity_poly.pdbx_seq_one_letter_code
_entity_poly.pdbx_strand_id
1 'polypeptide(L)'
;MQSPIYQEWVREERAEAETKGRMEAQKETILKYLSRRFGDQPADLEEKVQKIGDLQILDRILDELFTAGTIEEARAVILGKIAGSLQ
;
A
#
# COMPACT_ATOMS: atom_id res chain seq x y z
N MET A 1 -12.60 22.18 -32.19
CA MET A 1 -12.59 20.70 -32.00
C MET A 1 -11.61 20.41 -30.88
N GLN A 2 -12.02 19.72 -29.81
CA GLN A 2 -11.05 19.22 -28.84
C GLN A 2 -10.25 18.10 -29.52
N SER A 3 -8.92 18.22 -29.49
CA SER A 3 -8.03 17.23 -30.09
C SER A 3 -8.25 15.86 -29.44
N PRO A 4 -8.47 14.78 -30.21
CA PRO A 4 -8.60 13.42 -29.68
C PRO A 4 -7.42 13.01 -28.79
N ILE A 5 -6.21 13.45 -29.16
CA ILE A 5 -4.98 13.22 -28.39
C ILE A 5 -5.08 13.87 -27.00
N TYR A 6 -5.57 15.11 -26.91
CA TYR A 6 -5.72 15.79 -25.63
C TYR A 6 -6.69 15.05 -24.68
N GLN A 7 -7.75 14.45 -25.22
CA GLN A 7 -8.70 13.67 -24.43
C GLN A 7 -8.12 12.35 -23.92
N GLU A 8 -7.23 11.72 -24.71
CA GLU A 8 -6.51 10.51 -24.31
C GLU A 8 -5.55 10.81 -23.15
N TRP A 9 -4.76 11.87 -23.25
CA TRP A 9 -3.83 12.29 -22.18
C TRP A 9 -4.56 12.59 -20.87
N VAL A 10 -5.67 13.33 -20.92
CA VAL A 10 -6.47 13.63 -19.71
C VAL A 10 -7.04 12.35 -19.07
N ARG A 11 -7.37 11.33 -19.87
CA ARG A 11 -7.85 10.04 -19.35
C ARG A 11 -6.73 9.25 -18.70
N GLU A 12 -5.56 9.20 -19.33
CA GLU A 12 -4.37 8.54 -18.77
C GLU A 12 -3.95 9.20 -17.46
N GLU A 13 -3.83 10.53 -17.42
CA GLU A 13 -3.49 11.26 -16.19
C GLU A 13 -4.51 11.01 -15.07
N ARG A 14 -5.80 10.97 -15.39
CA ARG A 14 -6.84 10.66 -14.40
C ARG A 14 -6.73 9.22 -13.88
N ALA A 15 -6.45 8.26 -14.75
CA ALA A 15 -6.28 6.85 -14.36
C ALA A 15 -5.04 6.65 -13.48
N GLU A 16 -3.94 7.33 -13.79
CA GLU A 16 -2.72 7.33 -12.96
C GLU A 16 -3.00 7.98 -11.59
N ALA A 17 -3.67 9.13 -11.57
CA ALA A 17 -4.03 9.81 -10.33
C ALA A 17 -4.94 8.95 -9.44
N GLU A 18 -5.93 8.26 -10.02
CA GLU A 18 -6.80 7.34 -9.30
C GLU A 18 -6.02 6.17 -8.70
N THR A 19 -5.12 5.57 -9.49
CA THR A 19 -4.27 4.45 -9.05
C THR A 19 -3.36 4.87 -7.90
N LYS A 20 -2.72 6.03 -8.02
CA LYS A 20 -1.87 6.60 -6.96
C LYS A 20 -2.67 6.91 -5.71
N GLY A 21 -3.86 7.52 -5.86
CA GLY A 21 -4.74 7.85 -4.74
C GLY A 21 -5.18 6.61 -3.94
N ARG A 22 -5.56 5.53 -4.65
CA ARG A 22 -5.89 4.25 -4.01
C ARG A 22 -4.69 3.65 -3.26
N MET A 23 -3.50 3.74 -3.85
CA MET A 23 -2.28 3.21 -3.24
C MET A 23 -1.93 3.92 -1.93
N GLU A 24 -1.96 5.25 -1.93
CA GLU A 24 -1.71 6.06 -0.73
C GLU A 24 -2.76 5.82 0.35
N ALA A 25 -4.04 5.71 -0.02
CA ALA A 25 -5.11 5.38 0.93
C ALA A 25 -4.92 4.01 1.59
N GLN A 26 -4.41 3.02 0.84
CA GLN A 26 -4.22 1.66 1.36
C GLN A 26 -2.98 1.57 2.26
N LYS A 27 -1.89 2.25 1.91
CA LYS A 27 -0.73 2.43 2.80
C LYS A 27 -1.15 3.08 4.12
N GLU A 28 -1.91 4.16 4.06
CA GLU A 28 -2.41 4.86 5.26
C GLU A 28 -3.31 3.94 6.11
N THR A 29 -4.16 3.14 5.47
CA THR A 29 -5.02 2.16 6.14
C THR A 29 -4.20 1.12 6.91
N ILE A 30 -3.16 0.56 6.29
CA ILE A 30 -2.26 -0.40 6.93
C ILE A 30 -1.59 0.23 8.16
N LEU A 31 -1.00 1.42 8.01
CA LEU A 31 -0.34 2.12 9.11
C LEU A 31 -1.32 2.44 10.26
N LYS A 32 -2.53 2.93 9.92
CA LYS A 32 -3.59 3.20 10.89
C LYS A 32 -4.05 1.94 11.64
N TYR A 33 -4.19 0.81 10.94
CA TYR A 33 -4.57 -0.46 11.53
C TYR A 33 -3.51 -0.91 12.54
N LEU A 34 -2.27 -0.88 12.10
CA LEU A 34 -1.11 -1.25 12.88
C LEU A 34 -0.97 -0.40 14.16
N SER A 35 -1.06 0.92 14.04
CA SER A 35 -1.02 1.84 15.20
C SER A 35 -2.18 1.58 16.17
N ARG A 36 -3.38 1.30 15.67
CA ARG A 36 -4.55 1.03 16.52
C ARG A 36 -4.48 -0.29 17.26
N ARG A 37 -3.94 -1.33 16.62
CA ARG A 37 -3.92 -2.69 17.17
C ARG A 37 -2.72 -2.94 18.09
N PHE A 38 -1.57 -2.38 17.74
CA PHE A 38 -0.30 -2.71 18.39
C PHE A 38 0.39 -1.50 19.05
N GLY A 39 -0.15 -0.29 18.90
CA GLY A 39 0.48 0.94 19.37
C GLY A 39 1.51 1.48 18.37
N ASP A 40 2.33 2.44 18.80
CA ASP A 40 3.27 3.13 17.91
C ASP A 40 4.24 2.16 17.23
N GLN A 41 4.31 2.29 15.92
CA GLN A 41 5.14 1.46 15.08
C GLN A 41 6.57 2.01 15.00
N PRO A 42 7.59 1.14 14.87
CA PRO A 42 8.93 1.60 14.56
C PRO A 42 8.97 2.29 13.19
N ALA A 43 9.66 3.42 13.08
CA ALA A 43 9.76 4.21 11.84
C ALA A 43 10.24 3.40 10.61
N ASP A 44 11.09 2.38 10.83
CA ASP A 44 11.53 1.44 9.77
C ASP A 44 10.36 0.68 9.13
N LEU A 45 9.32 0.34 9.89
CA LEU A 45 8.16 -0.39 9.35
C LEU A 45 7.28 0.54 8.51
N GLU A 46 7.12 1.79 8.94
CA GLU A 46 6.43 2.82 8.16
C GLU A 46 7.11 3.06 6.82
N GLU A 47 8.44 3.27 6.82
CA GLU A 47 9.21 3.49 5.60
C GLU A 47 9.06 2.33 4.61
N LYS A 48 9.02 1.09 5.10
CA LYS A 48 8.83 -0.09 4.24
C LYS A 48 7.46 -0.10 3.59
N VAL A 49 6.38 0.16 4.33
CA VAL A 49 5.02 0.23 3.77
C VAL A 49 4.93 1.35 2.73
N GLN A 50 5.56 2.49 2.99
CA GLN A 50 5.56 3.64 2.05
C GLN A 50 6.25 3.32 0.72
N LYS A 51 7.26 2.45 0.72
CA LYS A 51 7.99 2.02 -0.49
C LYS A 51 7.24 0.99 -1.34
N ILE A 52 6.11 0.44 -0.86
CA ILE A 52 5.34 -0.54 -1.63
C ILE A 52 4.61 0.18 -2.77
N GLY A 53 4.97 -0.17 -4.00
CA GLY A 53 4.41 0.38 -5.23
C GLY A 53 3.35 -0.50 -5.90
N ASP A 54 2.84 -1.52 -5.21
CA ASP A 54 1.90 -2.49 -5.77
C ASP A 54 0.66 -2.60 -4.88
N LEU A 55 -0.48 -2.25 -5.47
CA LEU A 55 -1.79 -2.32 -4.81
C LEU A 55 -2.18 -3.74 -4.38
N GLN A 56 -1.84 -4.76 -5.17
CA GLN A 56 -2.15 -6.16 -4.82
C GLN A 56 -1.33 -6.64 -3.63
N ILE A 57 -0.09 -6.17 -3.51
CA ILE A 57 0.74 -6.45 -2.33
C ILE A 57 0.15 -5.79 -1.10
N LEU A 58 -0.24 -4.51 -1.19
CA LEU A 58 -0.89 -3.79 -0.09
C LEU A 58 -2.19 -4.47 0.35
N ASP A 59 -2.98 -4.97 -0.59
CA ASP A 59 -4.22 -5.72 -0.33
C ASP A 59 -3.97 -7.01 0.45
N ARG A 60 -3.05 -7.85 -0.05
CA ARG A 60 -2.67 -9.10 0.63
C ARG A 60 -2.08 -8.87 2.02
N ILE A 61 -1.29 -7.81 2.19
CA ILE A 61 -0.77 -7.42 3.51
C ILE A 61 -1.93 -7.12 4.45
N LEU A 62 -2.89 -6.30 4.02
CA LEU A 62 -4.03 -5.93 4.85
C LEU A 62 -4.86 -7.16 5.27
N ASP A 63 -5.12 -8.08 4.34
CA ASP A 63 -5.83 -9.32 4.63
C ASP A 63 -5.10 -10.19 5.66
N GLU A 64 -3.79 -10.39 5.50
CA GLU A 64 -2.99 -11.21 6.42
C GLU A 64 -2.79 -10.52 7.78
N LEU A 65 -2.77 -9.19 7.84
CA LEU A 65 -2.69 -8.42 9.08
C LEU A 65 -3.90 -8.66 10.01
N PHE A 66 -5.06 -9.05 9.49
CA PHE A 66 -6.20 -9.44 10.34
C PHE A 66 -5.93 -10.72 11.13
N THR A 67 -5.04 -11.59 10.64
CA THR A 67 -4.68 -12.84 11.30
C THR A 67 -3.52 -12.69 12.29
N ALA A 68 -2.77 -11.59 12.21
CA ALA A 68 -1.65 -11.31 13.11
C ALA A 68 -2.15 -10.96 14.53
N GLY A 69 -1.68 -11.72 15.52
CA GLY A 69 -1.91 -11.52 16.95
C GLY A 69 -0.89 -10.57 17.59
N THR A 70 0.30 -10.42 17.01
CA THR A 70 1.38 -9.56 17.54
C THR A 70 1.99 -8.62 16.51
N ILE A 71 2.75 -7.63 16.99
CA ILE A 71 3.48 -6.69 16.12
C ILE A 71 4.61 -7.39 15.35
N GLU A 72 5.24 -8.41 15.92
CA GLU A 72 6.26 -9.23 15.27
C GLU A 72 5.67 -10.04 14.13
N GLU A 73 4.49 -10.64 14.32
CA GLU A 73 3.76 -11.35 13.26
C GLU A 73 3.35 -10.41 12.13
N ALA A 74 2.83 -9.23 12.49
CA ALA A 74 2.49 -8.19 11.52
C ALA A 74 3.70 -7.73 10.70
N ARG A 75 4.85 -7.55 11.36
CA ARG A 75 6.13 -7.24 10.71
C ARG A 75 6.56 -8.37 9.77
N ALA A 76 6.42 -9.62 10.19
CA ALA A 76 6.77 -10.77 9.36
C ALA A 76 5.91 -10.86 8.09
N VAL A 77 4.60 -10.59 8.19
CA VAL A 77 3.70 -10.49 7.03
C VAL A 77 4.20 -9.43 6.04
N ILE A 78 4.44 -8.20 6.51
CA ILE A 78 4.85 -7.09 5.65
C ILE A 78 6.20 -7.39 4.98
N LEU A 79 7.19 -7.82 5.75
CA LEU A 79 8.53 -8.15 5.23
C LEU A 79 8.50 -9.34 4.27
N GLY A 80 7.71 -10.37 4.59
CA GLY A 80 7.56 -11.56 3.77
C GLY A 80 6.99 -11.23 2.38
N LYS A 81 5.99 -10.34 2.32
CA LYS A 81 5.42 -9.89 1.03
C LYS A 81 6.37 -9.01 0.24
N ILE A 82 7.13 -8.14 0.90
CA ILE A 82 8.16 -7.32 0.23
C ILE A 82 9.23 -8.24 -0.38
N ALA A 83 9.77 -9.19 0.40
CA ALA A 83 10.80 -10.11 -0.07
C ALA A 83 10.29 -11.03 -1.20
N GLY A 84 9.06 -11.54 -1.09
CA GLY A 84 8.46 -12.41 -2.11
C GLY A 84 8.09 -11.68 -3.41
N SER A 85 7.99 -10.35 -3.39
CA SER A 85 7.74 -9.54 -4.59
C SER A 85 9.00 -9.22 -5.41
N LEU A 86 10.18 -9.56 -4.89
CA LEU A 86 11.48 -9.38 -5.53
C LEU A 86 12.02 -10.65 -6.21
N GLN A 87 11.24 -11.75 -6.22
CA GLN A 87 11.57 -13.03 -6.89
C GLN A 87 10.67 -13.27 -8.09
#